data_AF-A0A392T8U3-F1
#
_entry.id   AF-A0A392T8U3-F1
#
_cell.length_a   1.000
_cell.length_b   1.000
_cell.length_c   1.000
_cell.angle_alpha   90.00
_cell.angle_beta   90.00
_cell.angle_gamma   90.00
#
_symmetry.space_group_name_H-M   'P 1'
#
loop_
_entity.id
_entity.type
_entity.pdbx_description
1 polymer ?
#
loop_
_entity_poly.entity_id
_entity_poly.type
_entity_poly.pdbx_seq_one_letter_code
_entity_poly.pdbx_strand_id
1 'polypeptide(L)' 'MSSALLAIETGLTGPNYSISTACATANYCFCAASHHIRSGEVDIMVVGGTEASIIPSGVGGFIACRALSQRNEEPKKAS' A
#
# COMPACT_ATOMS: atom_id res chain seq x y z
N MET A 1 6.35 2.96 -7.49
CA MET A 1 7.00 2.14 -8.55
C MET A 1 6.20 0.89 -8.90
N SER A 2 5.61 0.18 -7.93
CA SER A 2 4.83 -1.05 -8.16
C SER A 2 3.74 -0.90 -9.24
N SER A 3 2.97 0.19 -9.22
CA SER A 3 1.90 0.43 -10.22
C SER A 3 2.43 0.55 -11.65
N ALA A 4 3.62 1.13 -11.84
CA ALA A 4 4.24 1.28 -13.16
C ALA A 4 4.75 -0.07 -13.69
N LEU A 5 5.40 -0.86 -12.83
CA LEU A 5 5.89 -2.20 -13.20
C LEU A 5 4.74 -3.12 -13.60
N LEU A 6 3.66 -3.12 -12.81
CA LEU A 6 2.48 -3.92 -13.11
C LEU A 6 1.87 -3.52 -14.46
N ALA A 7 1.74 -2.22 -14.74
CA ALA A 7 1.21 -1.75 -16.01
C ALA A 7 2.06 -2.15 -17.22
N ILE A 8 3.39 -2.16 -17.08
CA ILE A 8 4.31 -2.66 -18.11
C ILE A 8 4.08 -4.16 -18.34
N GLU A 9 3.97 -4.94 -17.28
CA GLU A 9 3.76 -6.40 -17.34
C GLU A 9 2.41 -6.78 -17.95
N THR A 10 1.34 -6.05 -17.59
CA THR A 10 -0.02 -6.35 -18.03
C THR A 10 -0.45 -5.60 -19.29
N GLY A 11 0.38 -4.67 -19.80
CA GLY A 11 0.05 -3.83 -20.95
C GLY A 11 -1.06 -2.80 -20.70
N LEU A 12 -1.28 -2.38 -19.45
CA LEU A 12 -2.32 -1.39 -19.11
C LEU A 12 -1.82 0.03 -19.42
N THR A 13 -2.61 0.80 -20.19
CA THR A 13 -2.22 2.15 -20.65
C THR A 13 -3.10 3.28 -20.12
N GLY A 14 -4.03 2.98 -19.22
CA GLY A 14 -4.89 3.97 -18.57
C GLY A 14 -4.18 4.80 -17.48
N PRO A 15 -4.93 5.56 -16.66
CA PRO A 15 -4.38 6.30 -15.52
C PRO A 15 -3.52 5.41 -14.62
N ASN A 16 -2.28 5.84 -14.37
CA ASN A 16 -1.32 5.10 -13.56
C ASN A 16 -0.59 6.04 -12.60
N TYR A 17 -0.77 5.81 -11.31
CA TYR A 17 -0.11 6.58 -10.26
C TYR A 17 -0.05 5.77 -8.95
N SER A 18 0.80 6.23 -8.03
CA SER A 18 0.94 5.65 -6.69
C SER A 18 0.49 6.68 -5.65
N ILE A 19 -0.43 6.30 -4.77
CA ILE A 19 -0.88 7.12 -3.64
C ILE A 19 -0.09 6.71 -2.39
N SER A 20 0.15 7.66 -1.47
CA SER A 20 0.69 7.36 -0.13
C SER A 20 -0.11 8.10 0.93
N THR A 21 -0.79 7.33 1.78
CA THR A 21 -1.53 7.83 2.95
C THR A 21 -1.26 6.92 4.17
N ALA A 22 0.03 6.56 4.34
CA ALA A 22 0.50 5.64 5.38
C ALA A 22 -0.32 4.33 5.39
N CYS A 23 -0.78 3.86 6.55
CA CYS A 23 -1.53 2.61 6.69
C CYS A 23 -2.86 2.59 5.90
N ALA A 24 -3.39 3.76 5.52
CA ALA A 24 -4.66 3.87 4.79
C ALA A 24 -4.48 3.86 3.25
N THR A 25 -3.25 3.68 2.76
CA THR A 25 -2.92 3.80 1.33
C THR A 25 -3.82 2.96 0.42
N ALA A 26 -3.97 1.66 0.71
CA ALA A 26 -4.79 0.78 -0.13
C ALA A 26 -6.27 1.23 -0.17
N ASN A 27 -6.85 1.61 0.98
CA ASN A 27 -8.22 2.13 1.04
C ASN A 27 -8.39 3.38 0.19
N TYR A 28 -7.41 4.29 0.23
CA TYR A 28 -7.46 5.50 -0.56
C TYR A 28 -7.32 5.23 -2.07
N CYS A 29 -6.49 4.24 -2.45
CA CYS A 29 -6.43 3.76 -3.84
C CYS A 29 -7.81 3.27 -4.33
N PHE A 30 -8.56 2.51 -3.52
CA PHE A 30 -9.92 2.10 -3.86
C PHE A 30 -10.86 3.29 -4.05
N CYS A 31 -10.82 4.28 -3.14
CA CYS A 31 -11.61 5.50 -3.27
C CYS A 31 -11.28 6.26 -4.57
N ALA A 32 -9.98 6.40 -4.91
CA ALA A 32 -9.55 7.09 -6.12
C ALA A 32 -10.02 6.35 -7.39
N ALA A 33 -9.87 5.03 -7.46
CA ALA A 33 -10.38 4.24 -8.58
C ALA A 33 -11.90 4.33 -8.72
N SER A 34 -12.63 4.32 -7.60
CA SER A 34 -14.07 4.50 -7.63
C SER A 34 -14.48 5.84 -8.27
N HIS A 35 -13.69 6.90 -8.07
CA HIS A 35 -13.95 8.18 -8.72
C HIS A 35 -13.71 8.12 -10.23
N HIS A 36 -12.60 7.53 -10.70
CA HIS A 36 -12.33 7.37 -12.14
C HIS A 36 -13.41 6.53 -12.85
N ILE A 37 -13.87 5.45 -12.21
CA ILE A 37 -14.93 4.61 -12.78
C ILE A 37 -16.26 5.39 -12.81
N ARG A 38 -16.60 6.09 -11.71
CA ARG A 38 -17.84 6.89 -11.63
C ARG A 38 -17.86 8.10 -12.55
N SER A 39 -16.70 8.69 -12.86
CA SER A 39 -16.59 9.78 -13.84
C SER A 39 -16.61 9.29 -15.28
N GLY A 40 -16.58 7.98 -15.53
CA GLY A 40 -16.55 7.39 -16.86
C GLY A 40 -15.19 7.51 -17.56
N GLU A 41 -14.11 7.76 -16.80
CA GLU A 41 -12.76 7.87 -17.36
C GLU A 41 -12.17 6.50 -17.70
N VAL A 42 -12.56 5.45 -16.97
CA VAL A 42 -12.13 4.07 -17.20
C VAL A 42 -13.24 3.07 -16.86
N ASP A 43 -13.27 1.95 -17.56
CA ASP A 43 -14.20 0.85 -17.26
C ASP A 43 -13.69 -0.04 -16.11
N ILE A 44 -12.37 -0.21 -16.01
CA ILE A 44 -11.71 -1.08 -15.03
C ILE A 44 -10.42 -0.41 -14.58
N MET A 45 -10.13 -0.51 -13.27
CA MET A 45 -8.86 -0.05 -12.71
C MET A 45 -8.33 -1.08 -11.71
N VAL A 46 -7.04 -1.43 -11.83
CA VAL A 46 -6.35 -2.30 -10.87
C VAL A 46 -5.80 -1.45 -9.73
N VAL A 47 -6.15 -1.79 -8.50
CA VAL A 47 -5.72 -1.05 -7.30
C VAL A 47 -5.27 -1.98 -6.19
N GLY A 48 -4.37 -1.47 -5.34
CA GLY A 48 -3.87 -2.18 -4.18
C GLY A 48 -2.80 -1.39 -3.44
N GLY A 49 -2.11 -2.09 -2.54
CA GLY A 49 -0.95 -1.59 -1.82
C GLY A 49 0.01 -2.74 -1.53
N THR A 50 1.31 -2.44 -1.53
CA THR A 50 2.38 -3.40 -1.26
C THR A 50 3.37 -2.78 -0.29
N GLU A 51 3.88 -3.57 0.64
CA GLU A 51 4.86 -3.13 1.63
C GLU A 51 5.91 -4.22 1.86
N ALA A 52 7.16 -3.82 2.07
CA ALA A 52 8.30 -4.69 2.36
C ALA A 52 9.24 -4.06 3.41
N SER A 53 8.70 -3.34 4.38
CA SER A 53 9.44 -2.60 5.42
C SER A 53 10.13 -3.47 6.48
N ILE A 54 10.23 -4.80 6.29
CA ILE A 54 10.93 -5.72 7.20
C ILE A 54 12.45 -5.62 6.96
N ILE A 55 13.00 -4.46 7.29
CA ILE A 55 14.42 -4.12 7.22
C ILE A 55 14.85 -3.44 8.53
N PRO A 56 16.14 -3.48 8.92
CA PRO A 56 16.57 -2.95 10.22
C PRO A 56 16.16 -1.50 10.48
N SER A 57 16.27 -0.63 9.47
CA SER A 57 15.85 0.77 9.57
C SER A 57 14.34 0.95 9.68
N GLY A 58 13.56 0.16 8.94
CA GLY A 58 12.09 0.18 8.99
C GLY A 58 11.57 -0.26 10.35
N VAL A 59 12.01 -1.43 10.82
CA VAL A 59 11.64 -1.95 12.14
C VAL A 59 12.14 -1.01 13.25
N GLY A 60 13.38 -0.52 13.17
CA GLY A 60 13.93 0.44 14.12
C GLY A 60 13.13 1.73 14.22
N GLY A 61 12.61 2.24 13.10
CA GLY A 61 11.71 3.40 13.07
C GLY A 61 10.41 3.15 13.84
N PHE A 62 9.74 2.02 13.59
CA PHE A 62 8.51 1.68 14.31
C PHE A 62 8.76 1.42 15.81
N ILE A 63 9.92 0.90 16.21
CA ILE A 63 10.34 0.81 17.61
C ILE A 63 10.48 2.20 18.23
N ALA A 64 11.19 3.12 17.56
CA ALA A 64 11.40 4.49 18.05
C ALA A 64 10.08 5.24 18.24
N CYS A 65 9.10 5.01 17.35
CA CYS A 65 7.74 5.55 17.47
C CYS A 65 6.86 4.82 18.49
N ARG A 66 7.35 3.76 19.15
CA ARG A 66 6.59 2.91 20.09
C ARG A 66 5.34 2.29 19.47
N ALA A 67 5.40 1.98 18.17
CA ALA A 67 4.27 1.44 17.41
C ALA A 67 4.21 -0.10 17.41
N LEU A 68 5.28 -0.78 17.84
CA LEU A 68 5.35 -2.24 17.90
C LEU A 68 5.09 -2.77 19.31
N SER A 69 4.54 -3.98 19.39
CA SER A 69 4.42 -4.74 20.63
C SER A 69 5.80 -5.02 21.24
N GLN A 70 5.91 -4.94 22.56
CA GLN A 70 7.16 -5.21 23.31
C GLN A 70 7.17 -6.62 23.93
N ARG A 71 6.19 -7.47 23.60
CA ARG A 71 6.05 -8.83 24.15
C ARG A 71 7.04 -9.81 23.53
N ASN A 72 8.32 -9.63 23.84
CA ASN A 72 9.41 -10.39 23.25
C ASN A 72 9.52 -11.82 23.79
N GLU A 73 9.11 -12.08 25.03
CA GLU A 73 9.17 -13.40 25.66
C GLU A 73 8.10 -14.38 25.15
N GLU A 74 6.97 -13.87 24.66
CA GLU A 74 5.87 -14.66 24.11
C GLU A 74 5.39 -14.07 22.77
N PRO A 75 6.24 -14.08 21.72
CA PRO A 75 5.99 -13.34 20.47
C PRO A 75 4.77 -13.85 19.72
N LYS A 76 4.41 -15.13 19.88
CA LYS A 76 3.19 -15.72 19.30
C LYS A 76 1.89 -15.10 19.84
N LYS A 77 1.96 -14.33 20.93
CA LYS A 77 0.83 -13.63 21.56
C LYS A 77 1.04 -12.11 21.56
N ALA A 78 1.92 -11.60 20.71
CA ALA A 78 2.16 -10.16 20.56
C ALA A 78 0.95 -9.48 19.91
N SER A 79 0.54 -8.35 20.47
CA SER A 79 -0.49 -7.43 19.98
C SER A 79 -0.09 -6.00 20.33
#